data_AF-A0A0H4A2Z4-F1
#
_entry.id   AF-A0A0H4A2Z4-F1
#
_cell.length_a   1.000
_cell.length_b   1.000
_cell.length_c   1.000
_cell.angle_alpha   90.00
_cell.angle_beta   90.00
_cell.angle_gamma   90.00
#
_symmetry.space_group_name_H-M   'P 1'
#
loop_
_entity.id
_entity.type
_entity.pdbx_description
1 polymer ?
#
loop_
_entity_poly.entity_id
_entity_poly.type
_entity_poly.pdbx_seq_one_letter_code
_entity_poly.pdbx_strand_id
1 'polypeptide(L)'
;MIHQIQINFLIAIGIAFAILMLAMSFFKRQGEKQSEDFHVRGFQYAEPKVLTNDLKKRAKKLKKQGVGNGRISDFKVDGLALFKREFEVQHMLIDGTTGAGKSVMLRKLLRWIRKRGDKAIIYDKGCTFTSKFFDPSQDTLLNPFDERCANWDVWCDAKEAPDFENIASALIPQHGEGDPFWVDSARTIFSSAAYRMSQDDKPCSTARLLSLILTSELETLGNFLQGTESASLVSKDIKKTAISIKSVLATYIKSLRFLDGLDDKDTKGEPKRKPFSITDWVQDDKQKGFCFYRVTRSNTPHCVL
;
A
#
# COMPACT_ATOMS: atom_id res chain seq x y z
N MET A 1 24.46 32.17 82.48
CA MET A 1 24.78 30.78 82.05
C MET A 1 23.52 29.97 81.72
N ILE A 2 22.54 29.90 82.63
CA ILE A 2 21.30 29.11 82.45
C ILE A 2 20.49 29.56 81.23
N HIS A 3 20.34 30.87 81.00
CA HIS A 3 19.55 31.39 79.88
C HIS A 3 20.14 31.05 78.50
N GLN A 4 21.47 31.07 78.36
CA GLN A 4 22.17 30.70 77.13
C GLN A 4 22.04 29.19 76.85
N ILE A 5 22.08 28.37 77.90
CA ILE A 5 21.85 26.92 77.82
C ILE A 5 20.42 26.63 77.34
N GLN A 6 19.42 27.35 77.86
CA GLN A 6 18.02 27.22 77.44
C GLN A 6 17.82 27.61 75.97
N ILE A 7 18.45 28.70 75.50
CA ILE A 7 18.36 29.14 74.10
C ILE A 7 19.02 28.10 73.18
N ASN A 8 20.22 27.62 73.51
CA ASN A 8 20.91 26.60 72.72
C ASN A 8 20.14 25.27 72.69
N PHE A 9 19.47 24.90 73.79
CA PHE A 9 18.61 23.72 73.87
C PHE A 9 17.38 23.86 72.97
N LEU A 10 16.71 25.00 72.97
CA LEU A 10 15.57 25.27 72.08
C LEU A 10 15.97 25.28 70.60
N ILE A 11 17.14 25.85 70.26
CA ILE A 11 17.68 25.83 68.90
C ILE A 11 18.00 24.39 68.47
N ALA A 12 18.65 23.60 69.32
CA ALA A 12 18.95 22.20 69.03
C ALA A 12 17.68 21.37 68.81
N ILE A 13 16.63 21.58 69.61
CA ILE A 13 15.32 20.96 69.41
C ILE A 13 14.70 21.39 68.08
N GLY A 14 14.75 22.68 67.74
CA GLY A 14 14.22 23.19 66.48
C GLY A 14 14.93 22.58 65.26
N ILE A 15 16.26 22.48 65.31
CA ILE A 15 17.06 21.85 64.25
C ILE A 15 16.76 20.36 64.15
N ALA A 16 16.71 19.65 65.28
CA ALA A 16 16.38 18.23 65.31
C ALA A 16 14.99 17.95 64.75
N PHE A 17 14.00 18.79 65.08
CA PHE A 17 12.65 18.70 64.55
C PHE A 17 12.60 18.95 63.03
N ALA A 18 13.34 19.94 62.53
CA ALA A 18 13.44 20.21 61.10
C ALA A 18 14.09 19.05 60.32
N ILE A 19 15.19 18.48 60.84
CA ILE A 19 15.84 17.30 60.25
C ILE A 19 14.89 16.11 60.24
N LEU A 20 14.19 15.87 61.36
CA LEU A 20 13.20 14.79 61.46
C LEU A 20 12.06 14.97 60.44
N MET A 21 11.53 16.18 60.26
CA MET A 21 10.51 16.45 59.26
C MET A 21 11.00 16.21 57.82
N LEU A 22 12.23 16.63 57.51
CA LEU A 22 12.83 16.37 56.19
C LEU A 22 13.04 14.88 55.95
N ALA A 23 13.55 14.16 56.94
CA ALA A 23 13.73 12.71 56.87
C ALA A 23 12.38 12.00 56.68
N MET A 24 11.37 12.34 57.48
CA MET A 24 10.01 11.78 57.34
C MET A 24 9.41 12.10 55.97
N SER A 25 9.60 13.30 55.44
CA SER A 25 9.13 13.66 54.09
C SER A 25 9.84 12.86 53.00
N PHE A 26 11.16 12.65 53.13
CA PHE A 26 11.94 11.82 52.22
C PHE A 26 11.48 10.36 52.25
N PHE A 27 11.36 9.77 53.45
CA PHE A 27 10.90 8.39 53.62
C PHE A 27 9.45 8.21 53.17
N LYS A 28 8.57 9.17 53.42
CA LYS A 28 7.20 9.14 52.91
C LYS A 28 7.17 9.13 51.38
N ARG A 29 7.91 10.03 50.72
CA ARG A 29 8.00 10.08 49.26
C ARG A 29 8.61 8.81 48.67
N GLN A 30 9.62 8.26 49.33
CA GLN A 30 10.28 7.04 48.88
C GLN A 30 9.39 5.80 49.10
N GLY A 31 8.66 5.77 50.21
CA GLY A 31 7.66 4.76 50.53
C GLY A 31 6.51 4.78 49.51
N GLU A 32 5.94 5.96 49.24
CA GLU A 32 4.92 6.14 48.20
C GLU A 32 5.39 5.62 46.84
N LYS A 33 6.62 5.96 46.41
CA LYS A 33 7.21 5.44 45.16
C LYS A 33 7.43 3.93 45.15
N GLN A 34 7.72 3.32 46.29
CA GLN A 34 7.96 1.87 46.40
C GLN A 34 6.65 1.08 46.56
N SER A 35 5.61 1.71 47.12
CA SER A 35 4.28 1.13 47.29
C SER A 35 3.39 1.30 46.06
N GLU A 36 3.80 2.11 45.08
CA GLU A 36 3.11 2.20 43.79
C GLU A 36 3.23 0.88 43.02
N ASP A 37 2.09 0.28 42.70
CA ASP A 37 2.03 -0.85 41.78
C ASP A 37 2.58 -0.42 40.41
N PHE A 38 3.74 -0.97 40.04
CA PHE A 38 4.35 -0.68 38.75
C PHE A 38 3.88 -1.70 37.70
N HIS A 39 3.55 -1.18 36.52
CA HIS A 39 3.27 -2.03 35.38
C HIS A 39 4.50 -2.85 35.01
N VAL A 40 4.37 -4.18 35.08
CA VAL A 40 5.48 -5.09 34.82
C VAL A 40 5.72 -5.27 33.32
N ARG A 41 4.66 -5.56 32.54
CA ARG A 41 4.76 -5.88 31.11
C ARG A 41 3.42 -5.83 30.39
N GLY A 42 3.45 -5.73 29.06
CA GLY A 42 2.27 -5.75 28.20
C GLY A 42 1.78 -4.36 27.79
N PHE A 43 0.62 -4.33 27.14
CA PHE A 43 0.04 -3.08 26.66
C PHE A 43 -0.44 -2.20 27.81
N GLN A 44 -0.24 -0.90 27.64
CA GLN A 44 -0.73 0.11 28.56
C GLN A 44 -1.66 1.05 27.81
N TYR A 45 -2.78 1.37 28.44
CA TYR A 45 -3.60 2.49 28.03
C TYR A 45 -2.92 3.78 28.48
N ALA A 46 -2.81 4.73 27.56
CA ALA A 46 -2.24 6.03 27.84
C ALA A 46 -3.10 7.11 27.21
N GLU A 47 -3.25 8.23 27.91
CA GLU A 47 -3.87 9.40 27.31
C GLU A 47 -3.03 9.92 26.13
N PRO A 48 -3.65 10.49 25.08
CA PRO A 48 -2.95 11.02 23.92
C PRO A 48 -1.76 11.94 24.25
N LYS A 49 -1.90 12.81 25.26
CA LYS A 49 -0.84 13.73 25.68
C LYS A 49 0.38 13.00 26.25
N VAL A 50 0.14 11.97 27.06
CA VAL A 50 1.21 11.12 27.65
C VAL A 50 1.93 10.38 26.53
N LEU A 51 1.17 9.74 25.63
CA LEU A 51 1.73 9.03 24.48
C LEU A 51 2.58 9.95 23.60
N THR A 52 2.09 11.15 23.24
CA THR A 52 2.87 12.12 22.45
C THR A 52 4.18 12.51 23.15
N ASN A 53 4.14 12.75 24.47
CA ASN A 53 5.34 13.12 25.23
C ASN A 53 6.35 11.97 25.27
N ASP A 54 5.89 10.74 25.42
CA ASP A 54 6.75 9.56 25.41
C ASP A 54 7.36 9.29 24.05
N LEU A 55 6.59 9.45 22.97
CA LEU A 55 7.11 9.40 21.60
C LEU A 55 8.20 10.47 21.38
N LYS A 56 8.01 11.70 21.87
CA LYS A 56 9.03 12.77 21.79
C LYS A 56 10.28 12.44 22.60
N LYS A 57 10.13 11.91 23.82
CA LYS A 57 11.27 11.47 24.66
C LYS A 57 12.06 10.36 23.96
N ARG A 58 11.37 9.35 23.42
CA ARG A 58 11.97 8.26 22.64
C ARG A 58 12.69 8.79 21.41
N ALA A 59 12.08 9.69 20.64
CA ALA A 59 12.73 10.31 19.49
C ALA A 59 14.02 11.04 19.88
N LYS A 60 14.00 11.86 20.95
CA LYS A 60 15.20 12.54 21.46
C LYS A 60 16.29 11.54 21.91
N LYS A 61 15.90 10.43 22.55
CA LYS A 61 16.83 9.37 22.96
C LYS A 61 17.49 8.72 21.73
N LEU A 62 16.71 8.35 20.72
CA LEU A 62 17.22 7.78 19.47
C LEU A 62 18.22 8.73 18.80
N LYS A 63 17.89 10.04 18.73
CA LYS A 63 18.82 11.04 18.19
C LYS A 63 20.17 11.05 18.93
N LYS A 64 20.17 10.94 20.26
CA LYS A 64 21.41 10.87 21.06
C LYS A 64 22.22 9.60 20.79
N GLN A 65 21.57 8.53 20.34
CA GLN A 65 22.21 7.27 19.95
C GLN A 65 22.68 7.28 18.48
N GLY A 66 22.58 8.41 17.78
CA GLY A 66 22.93 8.52 16.36
C GLY A 66 21.86 7.97 15.41
N VAL A 67 20.66 7.65 15.91
CA VAL A 67 19.56 7.07 15.13
C VAL A 67 18.41 8.08 14.98
N GLY A 68 18.10 8.46 13.74
CA GLY A 68 17.00 9.37 13.43
C GLY A 68 17.24 10.83 13.84
N ASN A 69 16.21 11.68 13.68
CA ASN A 69 16.35 13.15 13.73
C ASN A 69 15.80 13.80 15.02
N GLY A 70 15.33 13.02 15.98
CA GLY A 70 14.76 13.52 17.24
C GLY A 70 13.32 14.02 17.15
N ARG A 71 12.64 13.80 16.02
CA ARG A 71 11.25 14.23 15.78
C ARG A 71 10.33 13.01 15.69
N ILE A 72 9.04 13.25 15.90
CA ILE A 72 7.96 12.29 15.66
C ILE A 72 7.32 12.58 14.29
N SER A 73 6.29 11.81 13.90
CA SER A 73 5.54 12.10 12.68
C SER A 73 4.88 13.48 12.74
N ASP A 74 4.79 14.16 11.60
CA ASP A 74 4.03 15.38 11.41
C ASP A 74 2.54 15.09 11.11
N PHE A 75 2.18 13.83 10.83
CA PHE A 75 0.79 13.42 10.71
C PHE A 75 0.07 13.53 12.06
N LYS A 76 -1.07 14.21 12.06
CA LYS A 76 -1.93 14.39 13.23
C LYS A 76 -3.34 13.91 12.95
N VAL A 77 -3.90 13.18 13.89
CA VAL A 77 -5.31 12.78 13.88
C VAL A 77 -6.06 13.75 14.79
N ASP A 78 -6.86 14.64 14.21
CA ASP A 78 -7.63 15.66 14.96
C ASP A 78 -6.77 16.50 15.91
N GLY A 79 -5.58 16.89 15.42
CA GLY A 79 -4.61 17.66 16.19
C GLY A 79 -3.71 16.83 17.11
N LEU A 80 -3.98 15.53 17.28
CA LEU A 80 -3.20 14.63 18.12
C LEU A 80 -2.02 14.01 17.35
N ALA A 81 -0.81 14.17 17.88
CA ALA A 81 0.42 13.60 17.31
C ALA A 81 0.68 12.21 17.92
N LEU A 82 0.05 11.19 17.32
CA LEU A 82 -0.01 9.83 17.87
C LEU A 82 1.01 8.86 17.26
N PHE A 83 1.72 9.27 16.20
CA PHE A 83 2.60 8.38 15.45
C PHE A 83 4.07 8.72 15.64
N LYS A 84 4.89 7.68 15.77
CA LYS A 84 6.35 7.81 15.67
C LYS A 84 6.76 8.22 14.26
N ARG A 85 8.00 8.70 14.12
CA ARG A 85 8.60 8.95 12.81
C ARG A 85 8.58 7.66 11.97
N GLU A 86 8.41 7.78 10.66
CA GLU A 86 8.46 6.66 9.71
C GLU A 86 7.44 5.55 10.00
N PHE A 87 6.35 5.85 10.71
CA PHE A 87 5.24 4.90 10.84
C PHE A 87 4.66 4.50 9.47
N GLU A 88 4.76 5.39 8.47
CA GLU A 88 4.26 5.20 7.11
C GLU A 88 4.89 4.01 6.37
N VAL A 89 6.15 3.64 6.68
CA VAL A 89 6.83 2.49 6.08
C VAL A 89 6.60 1.18 6.86
N GLN A 90 5.80 1.20 7.92
CA GLN A 90 5.50 0.04 8.76
C GLN A 90 4.10 -0.54 8.54
N HIS A 91 3.39 0.00 7.55
CA HIS A 91 1.98 -0.26 7.29
C HIS A 91 1.06 0.17 8.45
N MET A 92 -0.22 0.32 8.15
CA MET A 92 -1.24 0.71 9.13
C MET A 92 -2.53 -0.05 8.85
N LEU A 93 -3.05 -0.72 9.88
CA LEU A 93 -4.38 -1.32 9.87
C LEU A 93 -5.37 -0.35 10.52
N ILE A 94 -6.43 0.01 9.80
CA ILE A 94 -7.57 0.76 10.34
C ILE A 94 -8.75 -0.20 10.41
N ASP A 95 -9.04 -0.69 11.62
CA ASP A 95 -10.13 -1.63 11.88
C ASP A 95 -11.32 -0.94 12.56
N GLY A 96 -12.52 -1.47 12.33
CA GLY A 96 -13.75 -0.98 12.94
C GLY A 96 -15.02 -1.37 12.17
N THR A 97 -16.18 -1.27 12.80
CA THR A 97 -17.48 -1.57 12.19
C THR A 97 -17.89 -0.53 11.14
N THR A 98 -18.95 -0.80 10.38
CA THR A 98 -19.56 0.19 9.48
C THR A 98 -20.02 1.41 10.29
N GLY A 99 -19.71 2.61 9.81
CA GLY A 99 -20.01 3.86 10.54
C GLY A 99 -18.94 4.30 11.56
N ALA A 100 -17.95 3.45 11.91
CA ALA A 100 -16.91 3.79 12.90
C ALA A 100 -15.89 4.87 12.45
N GLY A 101 -16.07 5.47 11.27
CA GLY A 101 -15.19 6.55 10.80
C GLY A 101 -13.94 6.11 10.04
N LYS A 102 -13.80 4.84 9.63
CA LYS A 102 -12.64 4.34 8.84
C LYS A 102 -12.33 5.20 7.61
N SER A 103 -13.35 5.49 6.80
CA SER A 103 -13.19 6.37 5.62
C SER A 103 -12.84 7.81 6.00
N VAL A 104 -13.23 8.30 7.18
CA VAL A 104 -12.83 9.63 7.66
C VAL A 104 -11.34 9.65 7.98
N MET A 105 -10.82 8.61 8.64
CA MET A 105 -9.38 8.46 8.89
C MET A 105 -8.58 8.37 7.59
N LEU A 106 -9.02 7.55 6.63
CA LEU A 106 -8.38 7.45 5.31
C LEU A 106 -8.34 8.80 4.57
N ARG A 107 -9.42 9.60 4.62
CA ARG A 107 -9.42 10.95 4.03
C ARG A 107 -8.39 11.88 4.67
N LYS A 108 -8.19 11.79 5.99
CA LYS A 108 -7.15 12.57 6.68
C LYS A 108 -5.75 12.16 6.21
N LEU A 109 -5.52 10.86 6.05
CA LEU A 109 -4.27 10.34 5.52
C LEU A 109 -4.02 10.80 4.09
N LEU A 110 -5.01 10.67 3.19
CA LEU A 110 -4.90 11.11 1.79
C LEU A 110 -4.59 12.61 1.67
N ARG A 111 -5.23 13.47 2.47
CA ARG A 111 -4.89 14.90 2.49
C ARG A 111 -3.45 15.16 2.94
N TRP A 112 -2.97 14.38 3.91
CA TRP A 112 -1.60 14.53 4.39
C TRP A 112 -0.57 14.07 3.36
N ILE A 113 -0.81 12.93 2.70
CA ILE A 113 0.01 12.44 1.56
C ILE A 113 0.01 13.49 0.44
N ARG A 114 -1.16 13.99 0.02
CA ARG A 114 -1.28 15.01 -1.03
C ARG A 114 -0.50 16.28 -0.68
N LYS A 115 -0.61 16.75 0.58
CA LYS A 115 0.08 17.95 1.05
C LYS A 115 1.60 17.80 1.01
N ARG A 116 2.12 16.60 1.26
CA ARG A 116 3.55 16.29 1.15
C ARG A 116 4.02 16.21 -0.32
N GLY A 117 3.07 16.04 -1.25
CA GLY A 117 3.37 15.81 -2.67
C GLY A 117 3.74 14.36 -2.98
N ASP A 118 3.46 13.45 -2.05
CA ASP A 118 3.77 12.02 -2.20
C ASP A 118 2.76 11.35 -3.14
N LYS A 119 3.18 10.25 -3.77
CA LYS A 119 2.32 9.41 -4.61
C LYS A 119 1.48 8.46 -3.76
N ALA A 120 0.30 8.10 -4.26
CA ALA A 120 -0.52 7.05 -3.65
C ALA A 120 -1.31 6.27 -4.71
N ILE A 121 -1.39 4.94 -4.50
CA ILE A 121 -2.31 4.06 -5.21
C ILE A 121 -3.56 3.88 -4.35
N ILE A 122 -4.74 4.17 -4.91
CA ILE A 122 -6.01 4.16 -4.19
C ILE A 122 -6.95 3.17 -4.86
N TYR A 123 -7.15 2.02 -4.22
CA TYR A 123 -8.18 1.06 -4.63
C TYR A 123 -9.55 1.52 -4.10
N ASP A 124 -10.37 2.10 -4.97
CA ASP A 124 -11.65 2.72 -4.62
C ASP A 124 -12.84 2.02 -5.26
N LYS A 125 -13.14 0.81 -4.78
CA LYS A 125 -14.29 0.02 -5.23
C LYS A 125 -15.62 0.79 -5.15
N GLY A 126 -15.78 1.65 -4.14
CA GLY A 126 -17.04 2.33 -3.82
C GLY A 126 -17.17 3.76 -4.34
N CYS A 127 -16.22 4.27 -5.14
CA CYS A 127 -16.15 5.69 -5.55
C CYS A 127 -16.21 6.68 -4.36
N THR A 128 -15.69 6.27 -3.20
CA THR A 128 -15.71 7.05 -1.95
C THR A 128 -14.64 8.13 -1.91
N PHE A 129 -13.56 7.93 -2.67
CA PHE A 129 -12.38 8.77 -2.73
C PHE A 129 -12.23 9.43 -4.09
N THR A 130 -12.40 8.71 -5.20
CA THR A 130 -12.27 9.24 -6.56
C THR A 130 -13.15 10.48 -6.75
N SER A 131 -14.44 10.42 -6.37
CA SER A 131 -15.37 11.56 -6.48
C SER A 131 -14.98 12.83 -5.71
N LYS A 132 -14.04 12.73 -4.75
CA LYS A 132 -13.66 13.85 -3.87
C LYS A 132 -12.20 14.27 -3.97
N PHE A 133 -11.33 13.37 -4.43
CA PHE A 133 -9.87 13.54 -4.38
C PHE A 133 -9.20 13.42 -5.74
N PHE A 134 -9.91 12.92 -6.76
CA PHE A 134 -9.38 12.83 -8.11
C PHE A 134 -9.27 14.24 -8.71
N ASP A 135 -8.07 14.58 -9.14
CA ASP A 135 -7.75 15.80 -9.86
C ASP A 135 -7.18 15.44 -11.25
N PRO A 136 -7.93 15.63 -12.35
CA PRO A 136 -7.50 15.22 -13.69
C PRO A 136 -6.24 15.93 -14.18
N SER A 137 -5.81 17.03 -13.53
CA SER A 137 -4.58 17.73 -13.90
C SER A 137 -3.30 17.03 -13.45
N GLN A 138 -3.40 16.11 -12.48
CA GLN A 138 -2.24 15.45 -11.86
C GLN A 138 -2.44 13.96 -11.56
N ASP A 139 -3.68 13.48 -11.48
CA ASP A 139 -3.99 12.11 -11.11
C ASP A 139 -4.26 11.22 -12.33
N THR A 140 -4.06 9.91 -12.14
CA THR A 140 -4.38 8.89 -13.13
C THR A 140 -5.56 8.06 -12.66
N LEU A 141 -6.49 7.78 -13.56
CA LEU A 141 -7.62 6.87 -13.32
C LEU A 141 -7.43 5.59 -14.13
N LEU A 142 -7.48 4.45 -13.46
CA LEU A 142 -7.52 3.12 -14.06
C LEU A 142 -8.90 2.51 -13.80
N ASN A 143 -9.80 2.73 -14.75
CA ASN A 143 -11.14 2.19 -14.79
C ASN A 143 -11.59 2.02 -16.25
N PRO A 144 -11.58 0.80 -16.83
CA PRO A 144 -11.90 0.59 -18.24
C PRO A 144 -13.31 1.06 -18.65
N PHE A 145 -14.18 1.35 -17.69
CA PHE A 145 -15.54 1.83 -17.92
C PHE A 145 -15.71 3.34 -17.76
N ASP A 146 -14.62 4.09 -17.64
CA ASP A 146 -14.61 5.55 -17.50
C ASP A 146 -13.89 6.20 -18.70
N GLU A 147 -14.47 7.27 -19.24
CA GLU A 147 -13.88 8.00 -20.36
C GLU A 147 -12.51 8.61 -20.02
N ARG A 148 -12.26 8.88 -18.73
CA ARG A 148 -10.98 9.43 -18.24
C ARG A 148 -9.92 8.35 -18.00
N CYS A 149 -10.23 7.06 -18.22
CA CYS A 149 -9.28 5.97 -18.03
C CYS A 149 -8.01 6.20 -18.86
N ALA A 150 -6.85 6.06 -18.21
CA ALA A 150 -5.60 5.99 -18.92
C ALA A 150 -5.50 4.69 -19.72
N ASN A 151 -4.70 4.70 -20.78
CA ASN A 151 -4.42 3.50 -21.56
C ASN A 151 -3.33 2.69 -20.86
N TRP A 152 -3.74 1.65 -20.15
CA TRP A 152 -2.81 0.68 -19.57
C TRP A 152 -2.97 -0.65 -20.30
N ASP A 153 -1.84 -1.22 -20.71
CA ASP A 153 -1.74 -2.59 -21.18
C ASP A 153 -0.52 -3.30 -20.56
N VAL A 154 -0.39 -4.58 -20.87
CA VAL A 154 0.66 -5.45 -20.34
C VAL A 154 2.07 -4.94 -20.70
N TRP A 155 2.23 -4.37 -21.89
CA TRP A 155 3.51 -3.92 -22.44
C TRP A 155 3.91 -2.52 -21.96
N CYS A 156 2.97 -1.77 -21.38
CA CYS A 156 3.29 -0.54 -20.66
C CYS A 156 4.23 -0.85 -19.49
N ASP A 157 3.98 -1.91 -18.71
CA ASP A 157 4.74 -2.26 -17.51
C ASP A 157 5.76 -3.38 -17.68
N ALA A 158 5.65 -4.22 -18.72
CA ALA A 158 6.63 -5.28 -19.00
C ALA A 158 7.46 -4.99 -20.24
N LYS A 159 8.80 -5.05 -20.09
CA LYS A 159 9.76 -4.84 -21.17
C LYS A 159 10.56 -6.12 -21.44
N GLU A 160 10.99 -6.77 -20.38
CA GLU A 160 11.83 -7.98 -20.43
C GLU A 160 11.04 -9.21 -19.99
N ALA A 161 11.53 -10.40 -20.36
CA ALA A 161 10.85 -11.68 -20.04
C ALA A 161 10.44 -11.82 -18.55
N PRO A 162 11.28 -11.47 -17.55
CA PRO A 162 10.89 -11.54 -16.13
C PRO A 162 9.72 -10.62 -15.75
N ASP A 163 9.54 -9.49 -16.45
CA ASP A 163 8.42 -8.59 -16.18
C ASP A 163 7.10 -9.24 -16.58
N PHE A 164 7.08 -9.96 -17.71
CA PHE A 164 5.90 -10.70 -18.15
C PHE A 164 5.56 -11.85 -17.21
N GLU A 165 6.56 -12.53 -16.63
CA GLU A 165 6.36 -13.53 -15.58
C GLU A 165 5.76 -12.91 -14.31
N ASN A 166 6.26 -11.75 -13.88
CA ASN A 166 5.72 -11.01 -12.74
C ASN A 166 4.26 -10.61 -12.96
N ILE A 167 3.92 -10.11 -14.15
CA ILE A 167 2.53 -9.78 -14.50
C ILE A 167 1.67 -11.05 -14.54
N ALA A 168 2.17 -12.15 -15.10
CA ALA A 168 1.43 -13.42 -15.12
C ALA A 168 1.11 -13.91 -13.69
N SER A 169 2.08 -13.81 -12.77
CA SER A 169 1.92 -14.17 -11.36
C SER A 169 0.86 -13.32 -10.65
N ALA A 170 0.82 -12.02 -10.95
CA ALA A 170 -0.19 -11.10 -10.40
C ALA A 170 -1.59 -11.34 -10.97
N LEU A 171 -1.70 -11.64 -12.28
CA LEU A 171 -2.99 -11.87 -12.95
C LEU A 171 -3.59 -13.23 -12.63
N ILE A 172 -2.75 -14.26 -12.49
CA ILE A 172 -3.15 -15.65 -12.30
C ILE A 172 -2.70 -16.07 -10.89
N PRO A 173 -3.48 -15.77 -9.85
CA PRO A 173 -3.14 -16.14 -8.47
C PRO A 173 -3.15 -17.65 -8.25
N GLN A 174 -2.23 -18.14 -7.42
CA GLN A 174 -2.29 -19.50 -6.90
C GLN A 174 -3.44 -19.61 -5.91
N HIS A 175 -4.34 -20.57 -6.09
CA HIS A 175 -5.45 -20.79 -5.17
C HIS A 175 -5.44 -22.19 -4.55
N GLY A 176 -5.60 -22.22 -3.23
CA GLY A 176 -5.76 -23.47 -2.46
C GLY A 176 -4.54 -24.38 -2.53
N GLU A 177 -4.77 -25.65 -2.21
CA GLU A 177 -3.74 -26.71 -2.23
C GLU A 177 -3.81 -27.57 -3.50
N GLY A 178 -4.43 -27.04 -4.57
CA GLY A 178 -4.46 -27.73 -5.86
C GLY A 178 -3.08 -27.85 -6.49
N ASP A 179 -2.94 -28.78 -7.42
CA ASP A 179 -1.68 -29.00 -8.16
C ASP A 179 -1.20 -27.69 -8.83
N PRO A 180 -0.02 -27.16 -8.47
CA PRO A 180 0.54 -25.94 -9.05
C PRO A 180 0.72 -26.00 -10.57
N PHE A 181 0.86 -27.20 -11.13
CA PHE A 181 1.09 -27.42 -12.56
C PHE A 181 0.13 -26.62 -13.44
N TRP A 182 -1.17 -26.57 -13.10
CA TRP A 182 -2.18 -25.90 -13.93
C TRP A 182 -2.03 -24.38 -13.96
N VAL A 183 -1.73 -23.79 -12.80
CA VAL A 183 -1.54 -22.34 -12.65
C VAL A 183 -0.21 -21.93 -13.24
N ASP A 184 0.85 -22.68 -12.97
CA ASP A 184 2.19 -22.37 -13.47
C ASP A 184 2.26 -22.53 -14.99
N SER A 185 1.67 -23.60 -15.55
CA SER A 185 1.56 -23.75 -17.01
C SER A 185 0.77 -22.61 -17.66
N ALA A 186 -0.30 -22.14 -17.00
CA ALA A 186 -1.07 -21.00 -17.47
C ALA A 186 -0.21 -19.72 -17.45
N ARG A 187 0.55 -19.48 -16.37
CA ARG A 187 1.47 -18.34 -16.28
C ARG A 187 2.53 -18.38 -17.37
N THR A 188 3.18 -19.53 -17.58
CA THR A 188 4.20 -19.70 -18.62
C THR A 188 3.64 -19.42 -20.02
N ILE A 189 2.46 -19.97 -20.37
CA ILE A 189 1.85 -19.68 -21.68
C ILE A 189 1.55 -18.19 -21.83
N PHE A 190 1.00 -17.53 -20.79
CA PHE A 190 0.70 -16.10 -20.84
C PHE A 190 1.96 -15.25 -21.00
N SER A 191 3.00 -15.51 -20.20
CA SER A 191 4.25 -14.74 -20.24
C SER A 191 4.99 -14.96 -21.56
N SER A 192 5.16 -16.20 -22.03
CA SER A 192 5.80 -16.47 -23.32
C SER A 192 5.02 -15.83 -24.48
N ALA A 193 3.68 -15.89 -24.45
CA ALA A 193 2.85 -15.32 -25.52
C ALA A 193 2.95 -13.79 -25.55
N ALA A 194 2.86 -13.12 -24.40
CA ALA A 194 2.93 -11.67 -24.31
C ALA A 194 4.35 -11.16 -24.63
N TYR A 195 5.39 -11.84 -24.15
CA TYR A 195 6.78 -11.50 -24.45
C TYR A 195 7.10 -11.73 -25.92
N ARG A 196 6.74 -12.87 -26.50
CA ARG A 196 6.98 -13.10 -27.93
C ARG A 196 6.23 -12.11 -28.81
N MET A 197 5.04 -11.67 -28.38
CA MET A 197 4.29 -10.63 -29.08
C MET A 197 5.01 -9.28 -29.08
N SER A 198 5.83 -8.96 -28.06
CA SER A 198 6.64 -7.74 -28.05
C SER A 198 7.84 -7.77 -28.98
N GLN A 199 8.24 -8.96 -29.42
CA GLN A 199 9.39 -9.19 -30.32
C GLN A 199 9.00 -9.28 -31.79
N ASP A 200 7.70 -9.23 -32.12
CA ASP A 200 7.24 -9.31 -33.50
C ASP A 200 7.04 -7.93 -34.14
N ASP A 201 7.03 -7.89 -35.48
CA ASP A 201 6.87 -6.64 -36.24
C ASP A 201 5.44 -6.08 -36.23
N LYS A 202 4.52 -6.68 -35.46
CA LYS A 202 3.11 -6.27 -35.42
C LYS A 202 2.82 -5.52 -34.12
N PRO A 203 1.87 -4.57 -34.13
CA PRO A 203 1.48 -3.90 -32.90
C PRO A 203 1.03 -4.90 -31.82
N CYS A 204 1.52 -4.66 -30.61
CA CYS A 204 0.99 -5.29 -29.41
C CYS A 204 -0.39 -4.72 -29.11
N SER A 205 -1.35 -5.60 -28.79
CA SER A 205 -2.65 -5.17 -28.28
C SER A 205 -3.27 -6.27 -27.43
N THR A 206 -4.04 -5.87 -26.43
CA THR A 206 -4.75 -6.82 -25.57
C THR A 206 -5.72 -7.68 -26.38
N ALA A 207 -6.41 -7.12 -27.36
CA ALA A 207 -7.31 -7.85 -28.25
C ALA A 207 -6.59 -8.99 -29.00
N ARG A 208 -5.40 -8.71 -29.54
CA ARG A 208 -4.58 -9.69 -30.25
C ARG A 208 -4.09 -10.81 -29.32
N LEU A 209 -3.61 -10.45 -28.12
CA LEU A 209 -3.18 -11.43 -27.12
C LEU A 209 -4.32 -12.35 -26.69
N LEU A 210 -5.50 -11.79 -26.41
CA LEU A 210 -6.66 -12.57 -26.03
C LEU A 210 -7.18 -13.43 -27.18
N SER A 211 -7.18 -12.92 -28.41
CA SER A 211 -7.55 -13.71 -29.60
C SER A 211 -6.63 -14.92 -29.76
N LEU A 212 -5.32 -14.72 -29.62
CA LEU A 212 -4.32 -15.79 -29.69
C LEU A 212 -4.48 -16.82 -28.56
N ILE A 213 -4.60 -16.38 -27.31
CA ILE A 213 -4.64 -17.30 -26.18
C ILE A 213 -5.99 -17.99 -26.06
N LEU A 214 -7.09 -17.23 -26.16
CA LEU A 214 -8.43 -17.73 -25.82
C LEU A 214 -9.21 -18.27 -27.02
N THR A 215 -9.06 -17.65 -28.19
CA THR A 215 -9.95 -17.92 -29.34
C THR A 215 -9.28 -18.75 -30.43
N SER A 216 -7.97 -18.64 -30.61
CA SER A 216 -7.28 -19.38 -31.67
C SER A 216 -7.30 -20.88 -31.42
N GLU A 217 -7.19 -21.62 -32.52
CA GLU A 217 -6.93 -23.05 -32.46
C GLU A 217 -5.61 -23.32 -31.72
N LEU A 218 -5.54 -24.49 -31.06
CA LEU A 218 -4.35 -24.89 -30.30
C LEU A 218 -3.11 -24.94 -31.20
N GLU A 219 -3.27 -25.34 -32.46
CA GLU A 219 -2.21 -25.34 -33.46
C GLU A 219 -1.64 -23.94 -33.72
N THR A 220 -2.51 -22.92 -33.84
CA THR A 220 -2.06 -21.54 -34.06
C THR A 220 -1.27 -21.04 -32.87
N LEU A 221 -1.74 -21.31 -31.65
CA LEU A 221 -1.04 -20.96 -30.42
C LEU A 221 0.31 -21.70 -30.30
N GLY A 222 0.33 -22.99 -30.61
CA GLY A 222 1.54 -23.82 -30.60
C GLY A 222 2.58 -23.35 -31.61
N ASN A 223 2.17 -23.02 -32.84
CA ASN A 223 3.05 -22.46 -33.86
C ASN A 223 3.59 -21.09 -33.44
N PHE A 224 2.74 -20.25 -32.84
CA PHE A 224 3.19 -18.96 -32.32
C PHE A 224 4.23 -19.14 -31.21
N LEU A 225 4.03 -20.09 -30.29
CA LEU A 225 4.94 -20.34 -29.18
C LEU A 225 6.13 -21.26 -29.52
N GLN A 226 6.30 -21.65 -30.79
CA GLN A 226 7.38 -22.55 -31.20
C GLN A 226 8.76 -21.96 -30.87
N GLY A 227 9.61 -22.78 -30.23
CA GLY A 227 10.94 -22.37 -29.78
C GLY A 227 10.96 -21.68 -28.42
N THR A 228 9.80 -21.57 -27.73
CA THR A 228 9.71 -21.13 -26.33
C THR A 228 9.53 -22.32 -25.40
N GLU A 229 9.76 -22.12 -24.11
CA GLU A 229 9.55 -23.07 -23.03
C GLU A 229 8.09 -23.53 -22.90
N SER A 230 7.11 -22.73 -23.33
CA SER A 230 5.68 -23.07 -23.30
C SER A 230 5.20 -23.91 -24.49
N ALA A 231 6.04 -24.14 -25.50
CA ALA A 231 5.65 -24.87 -26.71
C ALA A 231 5.14 -26.29 -26.40
N SER A 232 5.75 -26.97 -25.42
CA SER A 232 5.37 -28.32 -25.00
C SER A 232 3.97 -28.34 -24.33
N LEU A 233 3.60 -27.26 -23.62
CA LEU A 233 2.33 -27.12 -22.90
C LEU A 233 1.12 -26.94 -23.82
N VAL A 234 1.37 -26.52 -25.07
CA VAL A 234 0.35 -26.30 -26.09
C VAL A 234 0.47 -27.27 -27.27
N SER A 235 1.26 -28.35 -27.13
CA SER A 235 1.43 -29.35 -28.18
C SER A 235 0.11 -30.08 -28.48
N LYS A 236 -0.07 -30.44 -29.77
CA LYS A 236 -1.17 -31.29 -30.24
C LYS A 236 -1.18 -32.67 -29.57
N ASP A 237 -0.01 -33.17 -29.18
CA ASP A 237 0.14 -34.50 -28.54
C ASP A 237 -0.53 -34.55 -27.17
N ILE A 238 -0.64 -33.40 -26.49
CA ILE A 238 -1.24 -33.28 -25.16
C ILE A 238 -2.55 -32.46 -25.18
N LYS A 239 -3.34 -32.58 -26.25
CA LYS A 239 -4.55 -31.77 -26.50
C LYS A 239 -5.48 -31.63 -25.30
N LYS A 240 -5.77 -32.70 -24.55
CA LYS A 240 -6.65 -32.65 -23.38
C LYS A 240 -6.06 -31.77 -22.26
N THR A 241 -4.78 -31.96 -21.95
CA THR A 241 -4.05 -31.17 -20.95
C THR A 241 -3.98 -29.70 -21.34
N ALA A 242 -3.65 -29.41 -22.61
CA ALA A 242 -3.58 -28.05 -23.12
C ALA A 242 -4.94 -27.31 -23.03
N ILE A 243 -6.05 -28.01 -23.31
CA ILE A 243 -7.41 -27.46 -23.14
C ILE A 243 -7.69 -27.14 -21.66
N SER A 244 -7.27 -27.99 -20.73
CA SER A 244 -7.40 -27.72 -19.29
C SER A 244 -6.59 -26.48 -18.87
N ILE A 245 -5.34 -26.35 -19.32
CA ILE A 245 -4.51 -25.16 -19.03
C ILE A 245 -5.14 -23.89 -19.64
N LYS A 246 -5.64 -23.96 -20.88
CA LYS A 246 -6.39 -22.85 -21.52
C LYS A 246 -7.63 -22.44 -20.71
N SER A 247 -8.29 -23.37 -20.03
CA SER A 247 -9.45 -23.08 -19.19
C SER A 247 -9.06 -22.29 -17.92
N VAL A 248 -7.88 -22.58 -17.35
CA VAL A 248 -7.30 -21.79 -16.25
C VAL A 248 -6.95 -20.39 -16.73
N LEU A 249 -6.24 -20.27 -17.86
CA LEU A 249 -5.95 -18.98 -18.51
C LEU A 249 -7.22 -18.16 -18.71
N ALA A 250 -8.23 -18.73 -19.36
CA ALA A 250 -9.51 -18.07 -19.64
C ALA A 250 -10.22 -17.56 -18.38
N THR A 251 -10.05 -18.25 -17.25
CA THR A 251 -10.69 -17.85 -15.98
C THR A 251 -10.17 -16.49 -15.50
N TYR A 252 -8.86 -16.25 -15.60
CA TYR A 252 -8.22 -15.06 -15.06
C TYR A 252 -8.04 -13.94 -16.10
N ILE A 253 -7.58 -14.28 -17.31
CA ILE A 253 -7.18 -13.27 -18.30
C ILE A 253 -8.36 -12.71 -19.09
N LYS A 254 -9.55 -13.33 -19.05
CA LYS A 254 -10.75 -12.80 -19.74
C LYS A 254 -11.12 -11.39 -19.28
N SER A 255 -10.71 -10.98 -18.08
CA SER A 255 -10.94 -9.64 -17.55
C SER A 255 -10.20 -8.57 -18.36
N LEU A 256 -9.06 -8.90 -18.98
CA LEU A 256 -8.30 -7.98 -19.83
C LEU A 256 -9.09 -7.51 -21.05
N ARG A 257 -10.15 -8.23 -21.47
CA ARG A 257 -11.01 -7.80 -22.58
C ARG A 257 -11.69 -6.46 -22.33
N PHE A 258 -11.79 -6.02 -21.07
CA PHE A 258 -12.36 -4.72 -20.74
C PHE A 258 -11.40 -3.57 -21.04
N LEU A 259 -10.12 -3.85 -21.28
CA LEU A 259 -9.13 -2.87 -21.74
C LEU A 259 -9.20 -2.63 -23.26
N ASP A 260 -10.02 -3.39 -23.97
CA ASP A 260 -10.21 -3.24 -25.42
C ASP A 260 -10.69 -1.82 -25.77
N GLY A 261 -10.07 -1.22 -26.78
CA GLY A 261 -10.33 0.15 -27.22
C GLY A 261 -9.67 1.24 -26.36
N LEU A 262 -8.88 0.90 -25.34
CA LEU A 262 -8.05 1.89 -24.65
C LEU A 262 -6.87 2.36 -25.52
N ASP A 263 -6.40 1.51 -26.43
CA ASP A 263 -5.36 1.75 -27.43
C ASP A 263 -5.86 2.39 -28.73
N ASP A 264 -7.15 2.73 -28.79
CA ASP A 264 -7.76 3.40 -29.93
C ASP A 264 -6.98 4.65 -30.34
N LYS A 265 -6.80 4.80 -31.66
CA LYS A 265 -6.21 5.99 -32.27
C LYS A 265 -7.28 6.93 -32.82
N ASP A 266 -7.01 8.22 -32.80
CA ASP A 266 -7.86 9.23 -33.43
C ASP A 266 -7.71 9.20 -34.96
N THR A 267 -8.43 10.09 -35.66
CA THR A 267 -8.40 10.18 -37.13
C THR A 267 -7.03 10.61 -37.68
N LYS A 268 -6.11 11.07 -36.82
CA LYS A 268 -4.74 11.47 -37.16
C LYS A 268 -3.72 10.38 -36.83
N GLY A 269 -4.15 9.26 -36.22
CA GLY A 269 -3.29 8.16 -35.83
C GLY A 269 -2.66 8.31 -34.44
N GLU A 270 -3.04 9.34 -33.68
CA GLU A 270 -2.55 9.58 -32.32
C GLU A 270 -3.39 8.81 -31.29
N PRO A 271 -2.80 8.28 -30.20
CA PRO A 271 -3.56 7.59 -29.16
C PRO A 271 -4.64 8.53 -28.56
N LYS A 272 -5.90 8.09 -28.56
CA LYS A 272 -7.00 8.85 -27.93
C LYS A 272 -6.79 9.03 -26.43
N ARG A 273 -6.10 8.07 -25.80
CA ARG A 273 -5.81 8.03 -24.37
C ARG A 273 -4.31 7.94 -24.18
N LYS A 274 -3.80 8.65 -23.17
CA LYS A 274 -2.37 8.63 -22.82
C LYS A 274 -1.98 7.23 -22.34
N PRO A 275 -0.94 6.60 -22.92
CA PRO A 275 -0.34 5.39 -22.36
C PRO A 275 0.15 5.63 -20.94
N PHE A 276 -0.05 4.66 -20.06
CA PHE A 276 0.31 4.77 -18.65
C PHE A 276 0.98 3.47 -18.18
N SER A 277 2.22 3.59 -17.72
CA SER A 277 2.94 2.56 -16.99
C SER A 277 2.85 2.86 -15.49
N ILE A 278 2.39 1.88 -14.72
CA ILE A 278 2.37 1.95 -13.26
C ILE A 278 3.82 1.94 -12.75
N THR A 279 4.68 1.10 -13.33
CA THR A 279 6.09 0.95 -12.96
C THR A 279 6.85 2.26 -13.15
N ASP A 280 6.78 2.86 -14.34
CA ASP A 280 7.45 4.13 -14.63
C ASP A 280 6.90 5.25 -13.73
N TRP A 281 5.58 5.30 -13.52
CA TRP A 281 4.96 6.29 -12.64
C TRP A 281 5.41 6.12 -11.18
N VAL A 282 5.57 4.89 -10.67
CA VAL A 282 6.07 4.64 -9.31
C VAL A 282 7.55 5.00 -9.19
N GLN A 283 8.38 4.71 -10.19
CA GLN A 283 9.83 4.94 -10.17
C GLN A 283 10.22 6.41 -10.42
N ASP A 284 9.38 7.20 -11.09
CA ASP A 284 9.69 8.60 -11.39
C ASP A 284 9.41 9.53 -10.20
N ASP A 285 10.47 9.97 -9.51
CA ASP A 285 10.41 10.91 -8.38
C ASP A 285 9.93 12.32 -8.78
N LYS A 286 9.98 12.68 -10.07
CA LYS A 286 9.46 13.96 -10.55
C LYS A 286 7.94 13.93 -10.71
N GLN A 287 7.38 12.74 -10.92
CA GLN A 287 5.93 12.58 -11.01
C GLN A 287 5.27 12.68 -9.65
N LYS A 288 4.08 13.27 -9.67
CA LYS A 288 3.21 13.47 -8.52
C LYS A 288 1.81 12.99 -8.89
N GLY A 289 0.91 13.11 -7.93
CA GLY A 289 -0.47 12.70 -8.12
C GLY A 289 -0.77 11.34 -7.52
N PHE A 290 -2.03 10.95 -7.59
CA PHE A 290 -2.53 9.67 -7.14
C PHE A 290 -2.97 8.83 -8.34
N CYS A 291 -2.86 7.52 -8.23
CA CYS A 291 -3.40 6.56 -9.17
C CYS A 291 -4.62 5.88 -8.54
N PHE A 292 -5.79 6.09 -9.11
CA PHE A 292 -7.06 5.53 -8.63
C PHE A 292 -7.43 4.28 -9.43
N TYR A 293 -7.69 3.17 -8.74
CA TYR A 293 -8.17 1.93 -9.34
C TYR A 293 -9.65 1.74 -9.03
N ARG A 294 -10.45 1.55 -10.08
CA ARG A 294 -11.90 1.34 -9.96
C ARG A 294 -12.39 0.30 -10.98
N VAL A 295 -13.38 -0.49 -10.58
CA VAL A 295 -13.83 -1.67 -11.35
C VAL A 295 -15.33 -1.62 -11.70
N THR A 296 -16.07 -0.56 -11.33
CA THR A 296 -17.52 -0.49 -11.53
C THR A 296 -17.92 0.50 -12.62
N ARG A 297 -18.80 0.04 -13.54
CA ARG A 297 -19.65 0.94 -14.35
C ARG A 297 -20.58 1.68 -13.38
N SER A 298 -20.44 3.00 -13.22
CA SER A 298 -21.38 3.73 -12.35
C SER A 298 -22.74 3.84 -13.04
N ASN A 299 -23.79 3.32 -12.39
CA ASN A 299 -25.14 3.89 -12.47
C ASN A 299 -25.31 5.07 -11.48
N THR A 300 -24.25 5.46 -10.76
CA THR A 300 -24.26 6.56 -9.80
C THR A 300 -23.88 7.89 -10.47
N PRO A 301 -24.81 8.85 -10.60
CA PRO A 301 -24.57 10.11 -11.30
C PRO A 301 -23.49 11.01 -10.65
N HIS A 302 -23.11 10.76 -9.40
CA HIS A 302 -22.11 11.58 -8.68
C HIS A 302 -20.64 11.28 -9.02
N CYS A 303 -20.35 10.26 -9.86
CA CYS A 303 -18.96 9.92 -10.24
C CYS A 303 -18.63 10.30 -11.69
N VAL A 304 -19.62 10.76 -12.45
CA VAL A 304 -19.45 11.41 -13.75
C VAL A 304 -19.30 12.91 -13.47
N LEU A 305 -18.12 13.30 -13.00
CA LEU A 305 -17.68 14.70 -12.96
C LEU A 305 -16.83 14.95 -14.19
#